data_AF-A0A7C9BJB8-F1
#
_entry.id   AF-A0A7C9BJB8-F1
#
_cell.length_a   1.000
_cell.length_b   1.000
_cell.length_c   1.000
_cell.angle_alpha   90.00
_cell.angle_beta   90.00
_cell.angle_gamma   90.00
#
_symmetry.space_group_name_H-M   'P 1'
#
loop_
_entity.id
_entity.type
_entity.pdbx_description
1 polymer ?
#
loop_
_entity_poly.entity_id
_entity_poly.type
_entity_poly.pdbx_seq_one_letter_code
_entity_poly.pdbx_strand_id
1 'polypeptide(L)'
;MRKFLFSVTALAFTMFATQAQTQFRASDICNMKRSQYERDQCLEYGMRGSMLRVKGNTERLLASDRVSDSEKESILKAHKKWVAEVKSECSETECFWNMSSNRNNEIEKIMAKYNIAPM
;
A
#
# COMPACT_ATOMS: atom_id res chain seq x y z
N MET A 1 29.08 60.24 -2.51
CA MET A 1 28.08 59.74 -3.48
C MET A 1 28.87 58.93 -4.51
N ARG A 2 28.66 57.65 -4.83
CA ARG A 2 27.54 56.72 -4.76
C ARG A 2 28.08 55.35 -4.30
N LYS A 3 27.49 54.78 -3.26
CA LYS A 3 27.62 53.35 -2.93
C LYS A 3 26.44 52.65 -3.63
N PHE A 4 26.69 51.81 -4.62
CA PHE A 4 25.68 50.91 -5.17
C PHE A 4 26.37 49.58 -5.50
N LEU A 5 26.56 48.77 -4.48
CA LEU A 5 26.77 47.34 -4.63
C LEU A 5 25.39 46.70 -4.71
N PHE A 6 24.96 46.42 -5.93
CA PHE A 6 23.83 45.54 -6.21
C PHE A 6 24.24 44.11 -5.86
N SER A 7 23.77 43.60 -4.73
CA SER A 7 23.78 42.17 -4.42
C SER A 7 22.35 41.70 -4.24
N VAL A 8 21.69 41.42 -5.36
CA VAL A 8 20.45 40.64 -5.40
C VAL A 8 20.74 39.42 -6.24
N THR A 9 21.18 38.34 -5.61
CA THR A 9 21.23 37.02 -6.24
C THR A 9 20.76 35.98 -5.23
N ALA A 10 19.46 35.68 -5.35
CA ALA A 10 18.81 34.41 -5.10
C ALA A 10 18.84 33.83 -3.68
N LEU A 11 17.92 34.34 -2.84
CA LEU A 11 17.09 33.44 -2.05
C LEU A 11 16.34 32.49 -2.99
N ALA A 12 16.90 31.32 -3.26
CA ALA A 12 16.18 30.23 -3.93
C ALA A 12 16.80 28.86 -3.62
N PHE A 13 17.21 28.62 -2.36
CA PHE A 13 17.11 27.24 -1.86
C PHE A 13 15.65 27.02 -1.49
N THR A 14 14.83 26.86 -2.54
CA THR A 14 13.48 26.33 -2.41
C THR A 14 13.59 25.02 -1.68
N MET A 15 13.06 25.05 -0.47
CA MET A 15 12.75 23.91 0.36
C MET A 15 12.32 22.76 -0.54
N PHE A 16 13.13 21.71 -0.60
CA PHE A 16 12.60 20.38 -0.83
C PHE A 16 11.76 20.05 0.41
N ALA A 17 10.61 20.72 0.54
CA ALA A 17 9.49 20.16 1.24
C ALA A 17 9.17 18.91 0.44
N THR A 18 9.78 17.81 0.85
CA THR A 18 9.22 16.49 0.65
C THR A 18 7.78 16.62 1.07
N GLN A 19 6.89 16.82 0.09
CA GLN A 19 5.47 16.64 0.31
C GLN A 19 5.38 15.15 0.66
N ALA A 20 5.42 14.85 1.95
CA ALA A 20 4.84 13.65 2.49
C ALA A 20 3.38 13.74 2.08
N GLN A 21 3.09 13.29 0.86
CA GLN A 21 1.75 12.91 0.50
C GLN A 21 1.40 11.90 1.57
N THR A 22 0.57 12.31 2.52
CA THR A 22 -0.03 11.40 3.49
C THR A 22 -0.83 10.42 2.65
N GLN A 23 -0.17 9.34 2.24
CA GLN A 23 -0.80 8.24 1.53
C GLN A 23 -1.85 7.74 2.49
N PHE A 24 -3.12 7.98 2.14
CA PHE A 24 -4.25 7.54 2.95
C PHE A 24 -4.09 6.04 3.21
N ARG A 25 -3.87 5.70 4.48
CA ARG A 25 -3.69 4.33 4.91
C ARG A 25 -5.08 3.72 5.07
N ALA A 26 -5.20 2.43 4.74
CA ALA A 26 -6.47 1.73 4.93
C ALA A 26 -6.95 1.85 6.39
N SER A 27 -6.02 1.85 7.35
CA SER A 27 -6.31 2.01 8.77
C SER A 27 -6.80 3.38 9.22
N ASP A 28 -6.63 4.43 8.42
CA ASP A 28 -7.03 5.78 8.79
C ASP A 28 -8.54 5.86 9.07
N ILE A 29 -9.35 5.01 8.40
CA ILE A 29 -10.80 4.92 8.64
C ILE A 29 -11.14 4.44 10.07
N CYS A 30 -10.27 3.63 10.69
CA CYS A 30 -10.47 3.15 12.06
C CYS A 30 -9.97 4.15 13.09
N ASN A 31 -9.03 5.02 12.73
CA ASN A 31 -8.59 6.12 13.59
C ASN A 31 -9.69 7.18 13.77
N MET A 32 -10.77 7.13 12.98
CA MET A 32 -11.96 7.98 13.15
C MET A 32 -13.01 7.41 14.14
N LYS A 33 -12.79 6.21 14.70
CA LYS A 33 -13.75 5.59 15.64
C LYS A 33 -13.71 6.32 16.99
N ARG A 34 -14.87 6.38 17.67
CA ARG A 34 -15.05 7.17 18.90
C ARG A 34 -14.43 6.49 20.11
N SER A 35 -14.42 5.16 20.12
CA SER A 35 -13.86 4.38 21.22
C SER A 35 -12.70 3.51 20.76
N GLN A 36 -11.80 3.21 21.69
CA GLN A 36 -10.70 2.28 21.44
C GLN A 36 -11.21 0.90 21.04
N TYR A 37 -12.27 0.41 21.68
CA TYR A 37 -12.90 -0.87 21.35
C TYR A 37 -13.38 -0.93 19.90
N GLU A 38 -14.10 0.10 19.43
CA GLU A 38 -14.54 0.18 18.03
C GLU A 38 -13.37 0.28 17.06
N ARG A 39 -12.31 1.02 17.43
CA ARG A 39 -11.09 1.11 16.63
C ARG A 39 -10.43 -0.26 16.49
N ASP A 40 -10.26 -0.99 17.58
CA ASP A 40 -9.58 -2.28 17.60
C ASP A 40 -10.36 -3.34 16.81
N GLN A 41 -11.69 -3.37 16.96
CA GLN A 41 -12.56 -4.23 16.14
C GLN A 41 -12.46 -3.87 14.64
N CYS A 42 -12.45 -2.57 14.32
CA CYS A 42 -12.32 -2.09 12.96
C CYS A 42 -10.97 -2.53 12.33
N LEU A 43 -9.86 -2.40 13.07
CA LEU A 43 -8.54 -2.87 12.65
C LEU A 43 -8.51 -4.38 12.45
N GLU A 44 -9.10 -5.14 13.38
CA GLU A 44 -9.12 -6.60 13.33
C GLU A 44 -9.89 -7.12 12.11
N TYR A 45 -11.08 -6.59 11.85
CA TYR A 45 -11.86 -6.95 10.67
C TYR A 45 -11.19 -6.52 9.37
N GLY A 46 -10.64 -5.30 9.34
CA GLY A 46 -9.91 -4.78 8.20
C GLY A 46 -8.72 -5.67 7.82
N MET A 47 -7.90 -6.04 8.80
CA MET A 47 -6.77 -6.95 8.64
C MET A 47 -7.23 -8.32 8.12
N ARG A 48 -8.18 -8.97 8.80
CA ARG A 48 -8.65 -10.31 8.45
C ARG A 48 -9.22 -10.35 7.04
N GLY A 49 -10.09 -9.40 6.70
CA GLY A 49 -10.69 -9.31 5.37
C GLY A 49 -9.66 -9.04 4.27
N SER A 50 -8.70 -8.15 4.54
CA SER A 50 -7.65 -7.83 3.57
C SER A 50 -6.71 -9.01 3.32
N MET A 51 -6.29 -9.70 4.38
CA MET A 51 -5.46 -10.92 4.24
C MET A 51 -6.18 -12.03 3.48
N LEU A 52 -7.48 -12.22 3.73
CA LEU A 52 -8.30 -13.19 2.99
C LEU A 52 -8.35 -12.86 1.50
N ARG A 53 -8.56 -11.59 1.15
CA ARG A 53 -8.55 -11.12 -0.25
C ARG A 53 -7.19 -11.29 -0.90
N VAL A 54 -6.08 -11.01 -0.20
CA VAL A 54 -4.73 -11.22 -0.77
C VAL A 54 -4.55 -12.69 -1.16
N LYS A 55 -4.92 -13.60 -0.27
CA LYS A 55 -4.85 -15.05 -0.52
C LYS A 55 -5.75 -15.43 -1.70
N GLY A 56 -7.05 -15.15 -1.60
CA GLY A 56 -8.02 -15.62 -2.59
C GLY A 56 -7.80 -15.02 -3.98
N ASN A 57 -7.46 -13.73 -4.07
CA ASN A 57 -7.16 -13.10 -5.35
C ASN A 57 -5.85 -13.61 -5.97
N THR A 58 -4.83 -13.89 -5.16
CA THR A 58 -3.61 -14.56 -5.65
C THR A 58 -3.93 -15.94 -6.19
N GLU A 59 -4.69 -16.77 -5.45
CA GLU A 59 -5.10 -18.10 -5.89
C GLU A 59 -5.90 -18.06 -7.21
N ARG A 60 -6.82 -17.10 -7.36
CA ARG A 60 -7.58 -16.89 -8.60
C ARG A 60 -6.69 -16.54 -9.79
N LEU A 61 -5.65 -15.72 -9.59
CA LEU A 61 -4.67 -15.42 -10.64
C LEU A 61 -3.88 -16.67 -11.06
N LEU A 62 -3.45 -17.47 -10.09
CA LEU A 62 -2.65 -18.68 -10.36
C LEU A 62 -3.47 -19.80 -11.01
N ALA A 63 -4.76 -19.88 -10.69
CA ALA A 63 -5.68 -20.85 -11.28
C ALA A 63 -6.23 -20.43 -12.65
N SER A 64 -6.01 -19.18 -13.09
CA SER A 64 -6.58 -18.69 -14.34
C SER A 64 -5.77 -19.12 -15.56
N ASP A 65 -6.44 -19.63 -16.58
CA ASP A 65 -5.84 -19.94 -17.89
C ASP A 65 -5.52 -18.67 -18.71
N ARG A 66 -6.04 -17.51 -18.29
CA ARG A 66 -5.76 -16.22 -18.94
C ARG A 66 -4.40 -15.65 -18.57
N VAL A 67 -3.78 -16.19 -17.52
CA VAL A 67 -2.49 -15.73 -17.00
C VAL A 67 -1.44 -16.74 -17.45
N SER A 68 -0.38 -16.28 -18.13
CA SER A 68 0.70 -17.15 -18.58
C SER A 68 1.50 -17.70 -17.39
N ASP A 69 2.15 -18.84 -17.57
CA ASP A 69 2.97 -19.45 -16.51
C ASP A 69 4.12 -18.54 -16.05
N SER A 70 4.73 -17.79 -16.98
CA SER A 70 5.75 -16.79 -16.68
C SER A 70 5.22 -15.65 -15.79
N GLU A 71 3.98 -15.22 -16.01
CA GLU A 71 3.35 -14.20 -15.18
C GLU A 71 2.97 -14.79 -13.82
N LYS A 72 2.47 -16.04 -13.76
CA LYS A 72 2.19 -16.75 -12.50
C LYS A 72 3.44 -16.88 -11.64
N GLU A 73 4.58 -17.23 -12.23
CA GLU A 73 5.87 -17.27 -11.54
C GLU A 73 6.26 -15.90 -10.98
N SER A 74 6.06 -14.84 -11.77
CA SER A 74 6.36 -13.47 -11.34
C SER A 74 5.44 -13.01 -10.19
N ILE A 75 4.15 -13.36 -10.25
CA ILE A 75 3.18 -13.12 -9.17
C ILE A 75 3.59 -13.86 -7.90
N LEU A 76 3.99 -15.14 -8.01
CA LEU A 76 4.46 -15.94 -6.87
C LEU A 76 5.72 -15.36 -6.25
N LYS A 77 6.69 -14.92 -7.07
CA LYS A 77 7.92 -14.27 -6.59
C LYS A 77 7.61 -12.98 -5.84
N ALA A 78 6.74 -12.13 -6.40
CA ALA A 78 6.28 -10.91 -5.75
C ALA A 78 5.53 -11.21 -4.43
N HIS A 79 4.68 -12.24 -4.41
CA HIS A 79 3.96 -12.64 -3.21
C HIS A 79 4.91 -13.14 -2.11
N LYS A 80 5.91 -13.97 -2.44
CA LYS A 80 6.94 -14.42 -1.49
C LYS A 80 7.73 -13.24 -0.91
N LYS A 81 8.10 -12.27 -1.74
CA LYS A 81 8.78 -11.05 -1.29
C LYS A 81 7.91 -10.27 -0.31
N TRP A 82 6.64 -10.03 -0.67
CA TRP A 82 5.69 -9.34 0.20
C TRP A 82 5.48 -10.06 1.54
N VAL A 83 5.36 -11.40 1.55
CA VAL A 83 5.26 -12.18 2.80
C VAL A 83 6.49 -11.98 3.69
N ALA A 84 7.69 -11.96 3.10
CA ALA A 84 8.92 -11.73 3.85
C ALA A 84 8.94 -10.32 4.46
N GLU A 85 8.59 -9.30 3.67
CA GLU A 85 8.53 -7.89 4.07
C GLU A 85 7.52 -7.68 5.21
N VAL A 86 6.30 -8.20 5.07
CA VAL A 86 5.27 -8.13 6.12
C VAL A 86 5.74 -8.78 7.43
N LYS A 87 6.43 -9.92 7.35
CA LYS A 87 6.95 -10.60 8.55
C LYS A 87 8.09 -9.84 9.21
N SER A 88 8.90 -9.11 8.45
CA SER A 88 10.02 -8.34 9.01
C SER A 88 9.59 -6.97 9.55
N GLU A 89 8.58 -6.35 8.96
CA GLU A 89 8.25 -4.94 9.23
C GLU A 89 7.03 -4.76 10.14
N CYS A 90 6.11 -5.74 10.20
CA CYS A 90 4.88 -5.60 10.96
C CYS A 90 4.89 -6.36 12.29
N SER A 91 4.64 -5.63 13.38
CA SER A 91 4.39 -6.17 14.73
C SER A 91 2.94 -6.00 15.21
N GLU A 92 2.15 -5.14 14.54
CA GLU A 92 0.81 -4.73 14.98
C GLU A 92 -0.23 -4.85 13.87
N THR A 93 -1.49 -5.11 14.25
CA THR A 93 -2.65 -5.31 13.35
C THR A 93 -2.80 -4.21 12.32
N GLU A 94 -2.55 -2.95 12.70
CA GLU A 94 -2.62 -1.80 11.80
C GLU A 94 -1.62 -1.89 10.65
N CYS A 95 -0.38 -2.31 10.93
CA CYS A 95 0.64 -2.52 9.90
C CYS A 95 0.22 -3.65 8.95
N PHE A 96 -0.19 -4.81 9.49
CA PHE A 96 -0.65 -5.94 8.69
C PHE A 96 -1.80 -5.57 7.77
N TRP A 97 -2.75 -4.77 8.26
CA TRP A 97 -3.86 -4.32 7.44
C TRP A 97 -3.42 -3.39 6.32
N ASN A 98 -2.60 -2.38 6.62
CA ASN A 98 -2.13 -1.45 5.59
C ASN A 98 -1.33 -2.17 4.49
N MET A 99 -0.43 -3.08 4.89
CA MET A 99 0.37 -3.86 3.94
C MET A 99 -0.48 -4.82 3.09
N SER A 100 -1.48 -5.47 3.68
CA SER A 100 -2.38 -6.35 2.94
C SER A 100 -3.35 -5.58 2.03
N SER A 101 -3.79 -4.39 2.44
CA SER A 101 -4.61 -3.51 1.59
C SER A 101 -3.82 -3.03 0.38
N ASN A 102 -2.57 -2.59 0.58
CA ASN A 102 -1.69 -2.20 -0.54
C ASN A 102 -1.47 -3.36 -1.51
N ARG A 103 -1.22 -4.55 -0.97
CA ARG A 103 -1.05 -5.76 -1.78
C ARG A 103 -2.32 -6.13 -2.56
N ASN A 104 -3.51 -5.98 -1.97
CA ASN A 104 -4.77 -6.17 -2.69
C ASN A 104 -4.87 -5.21 -3.89
N ASN A 105 -4.57 -3.92 -3.70
CA ASN A 105 -4.61 -2.94 -4.79
C ASN A 105 -3.67 -3.32 -5.95
N GLU A 106 -2.49 -3.87 -5.66
CA GLU A 106 -1.58 -4.38 -6.69
C GLU A 106 -2.15 -5.60 -7.41
N ILE A 107 -2.63 -6.58 -6.65
CA ILE A 107 -3.22 -7.81 -7.21
C ILE A 107 -4.41 -7.46 -8.10
N GLU A 108 -5.27 -6.54 -7.69
CA GLU A 108 -6.45 -6.13 -8.45
C GLU A 108 -6.12 -5.46 -9.77
N LYS A 109 -5.02 -4.70 -9.84
CA LYS A 109 -4.52 -4.16 -11.11
C LYS A 109 -4.10 -5.28 -12.06
N ILE A 110 -3.46 -6.34 -11.55
CA ILE A 110 -3.10 -7.52 -12.33
C ILE A 110 -4.37 -8.25 -12.78
N MET A 111 -5.35 -8.44 -11.88
CA MET A 111 -6.62 -9.08 -12.21
C MET A 111 -7.38 -8.31 -13.30
N ALA A 112 -7.40 -6.98 -13.23
CA ALA A 112 -8.01 -6.12 -14.24
C ALA A 112 -7.36 -6.29 -15.62
N LYS A 113 -6.03 -6.40 -15.69
CA LYS A 113 -5.29 -6.69 -16.95
C LYS A 113 -5.80 -7.96 -17.64
N TYR A 114 -6.21 -8.97 -16.88
CA TYR A 114 -6.71 -10.26 -17.39
C TYR A 114 -8.24 -10.40 -17.35
N ASN A 115 -8.95 -9.30 -17.07
CA ASN A 115 -10.41 -9.26 -16.93
C ASN A 115 -10.96 -10.30 -15.93
N ILE A 116 -10.26 -10.48 -14.80
CA ILE A 116 -10.65 -11.37 -13.71
C ILE A 116 -11.27 -10.49 -12.61
N ALA A 117 -12.49 -10.81 -12.19
CA ALA A 117 -13.12 -10.08 -11.08
C ALA A 117 -12.43 -10.40 -9.75
N PRO A 118 -12.13 -9.41 -8.89
CA PRO A 118 -11.65 -9.65 -7.53
C PRO A 118 -12.75 -10.21 -6.62
N MET A 119 -12.31 -10.72 -5.46
CA MET A 119 -13.16 -11.04 -4.32
C MET A 119 -13.54 -9.80 -3.51
#